data_AF-A0A2G5UZC1-F1
#
_entry.id   AF-A0A2G5UZC1-F1
#
_cell.length_a   1.000
_cell.length_b   1.000
_cell.length_c   1.000
_cell.angle_alpha   90.00
_cell.angle_beta   90.00
_cell.angle_gamma   90.00
#
_symmetry.space_group_name_H-M   'P 1'
#
loop_
_entity.id
_entity.type
_entity.pdbx_description
1 polymer ?
#
loop_
_entity_poly.entity_id
_entity_poly.type
_entity_poly.pdbx_seq_one_letter_code
_entity_poly.pdbx_strand_id
1 'polypeptide(L)'
;MPLPSLFQLAAKSVAQRIHDDNIPSDFKLDIKSSNEVVRQLLKLDPKNIEKLKTLKNQLSRLRELNLSECEHDVEGISDLKNFKLNSLEFGNLYDLKTEFPDPKLWYSMDIVSLLKRAVNTDSRKMMVHLGFTGEEEAFMKGWEKKVSKLFPSLQSLKIICTVFCQQNQLTNLCNSFPNLRTLDISSVL
;
A
#
# COMPACT_ATOMS: atom_id res chain seq x y z
N MET A 1 30.43 3.17 5.51
CA MET A 1 28.99 3.46 5.73
C MET A 1 28.87 4.90 6.22
N PRO A 2 27.97 5.72 5.64
CA PRO A 2 27.72 7.06 6.16
C PRO A 2 27.09 6.98 7.56
N LEU A 3 27.47 7.90 8.43
CA LEU A 3 26.89 8.03 9.77
C LEU A 3 25.39 8.39 9.66
N PRO A 4 24.50 7.76 10.44
CA PRO A 4 23.09 8.13 10.46
C PRO A 4 22.90 9.57 10.93
N SER A 5 21.96 10.28 10.31
CA SER A 5 21.52 11.58 10.80
C SER A 5 20.79 11.47 12.14
N LEU A 6 20.78 12.54 12.92
CA LEU A 6 19.99 12.62 14.16
C LEU A 6 18.50 12.30 13.92
N PHE A 7 17.95 12.72 12.78
CA PHE A 7 16.58 12.38 12.39
C PHE A 7 16.36 10.86 12.26
N GLN A 8 17.28 10.16 11.58
CA GLN A 8 17.19 8.71 11.43
C GLN A 8 17.35 7.98 12.77
N LEU A 9 18.25 8.44 13.64
CA LEU A 9 18.41 7.88 14.98
C LEU A 9 17.17 8.10 15.84
N ALA A 10 16.60 9.30 15.82
CA ALA A 10 15.38 9.63 16.54
C ALA A 10 14.19 8.80 16.06
N ALA A 11 13.97 8.70 14.75
CA ALA A 11 12.88 7.91 14.20
C ALA A 11 13.00 6.41 14.54
N LYS A 12 14.21 5.85 14.49
CA LYS A 12 14.47 4.48 14.96
C LYS A 12 14.18 4.30 16.44
N SER A 13 14.60 5.25 17.28
CA SER A 13 14.34 5.18 18.73
C SER A 13 12.84 5.26 19.05
N VAL A 14 12.09 6.12 18.36
CA VAL A 14 10.63 6.20 18.51
C VAL A 14 9.97 4.91 18.03
N ALA A 15 10.36 4.38 16.87
CA ALA A 15 9.85 3.11 16.37
C ALA A 15 10.11 1.95 17.35
N GLN A 16 11.32 1.88 17.93
CA GLN A 16 11.65 0.87 18.95
C GLN A 16 10.74 0.98 20.17
N ARG A 17 10.51 2.20 20.68
CA ARG A 17 9.61 2.38 21.82
C ARG A 17 8.16 2.02 21.50
N ILE A 18 7.70 2.23 20.27
CA ILE A 18 6.36 1.77 19.82
C ILE A 18 6.32 0.24 19.79
N HIS A 19 7.35 -0.39 19.25
CA HIS A 19 7.47 -1.83 19.22
C HIS A 19 7.41 -2.42 20.63
N ASP A 20 8.16 -1.83 21.57
CA ASP A 20 8.24 -2.23 22.98
C ASP A 20 7.00 -1.79 23.82
N ASP A 21 5.97 -1.20 23.21
CA ASP A 21 4.76 -0.66 23.89
C ASP A 21 5.04 0.35 25.00
N ASN A 22 6.14 1.12 24.86
CA ASN A 22 6.67 2.02 25.87
C ASN A 22 6.60 3.50 25.45
N ILE A 23 5.51 3.91 24.78
CA ILE A 23 5.34 5.29 24.30
C ILE A 23 4.17 6.00 25.01
N PRO A 24 4.37 7.28 25.42
CA PRO A 24 3.28 8.13 25.90
C PRO A 24 2.17 8.28 24.85
N SER A 25 0.92 8.35 25.31
CA SER A 25 -0.24 8.40 24.42
C SER A 25 -0.42 9.71 23.65
N ASP A 26 0.34 10.79 23.92
CA ASP A 26 -0.02 12.17 23.54
C ASP A 26 0.85 12.85 22.45
N PHE A 27 1.72 12.12 21.75
CA PHE A 27 2.57 12.74 20.72
C PHE A 27 1.86 12.90 19.38
N LYS A 28 2.29 13.90 18.60
CA LYS A 28 1.89 14.08 17.19
C LYS A 28 3.12 14.32 16.34
N LEU A 29 3.30 13.51 15.31
CA LEU A 29 4.40 13.66 14.37
C LEU A 29 3.95 14.48 13.15
N ASP A 30 4.87 15.24 12.57
CA ASP A 30 4.69 15.79 11.23
C ASP A 30 4.70 14.67 10.16
N ILE A 31 4.46 15.01 8.90
CA ILE A 31 4.37 14.03 7.80
C ILE A 31 5.67 13.25 7.64
N LYS A 32 6.82 13.95 7.61
CA LYS A 32 8.13 13.34 7.37
C LYS A 32 8.47 12.39 8.52
N SER A 33 8.26 12.84 9.75
CA SER A 33 8.49 12.04 10.94
C SER A 33 7.54 10.84 11.04
N SER A 34 6.25 11.00 10.70
CA SER A 34 5.27 9.90 10.70
C SER A 34 5.65 8.79 9.72
N ASN A 35 5.96 9.17 8.46
CA ASN A 35 6.37 8.22 7.43
C ASN A 35 7.65 7.47 7.84
N GLU A 36 8.66 8.18 8.35
CA GLU A 36 9.91 7.55 8.76
C GLU A 36 9.74 6.60 9.95
N VAL A 37 9.00 7.02 10.98
CA VAL A 37 8.76 6.18 12.17
C VAL A 37 8.02 4.90 11.79
N VAL A 38 6.96 4.97 10.98
CA VAL A 38 6.23 3.78 10.52
C VAL A 38 7.13 2.89 9.67
N ARG A 39 7.95 3.48 8.79
CA ARG A 39 8.92 2.71 7.99
C ARG A 39 9.92 1.95 8.84
N GLN A 40 10.46 2.56 9.91
CA GLN A 40 11.38 1.88 10.81
C GLN A 40 10.65 0.84 11.67
N LEU A 41 9.41 1.13 12.07
CA LEU A 41 8.59 0.21 12.87
C LEU A 41 8.30 -1.10 12.13
N LEU A 42 7.90 -1.02 10.86
CA LEU A 42 7.64 -2.22 10.05
C LEU A 42 8.93 -2.98 9.69
N LYS A 43 10.10 -2.32 9.71
CA LYS A 43 11.41 -2.98 9.55
C LYS A 43 11.85 -3.76 10.79
N LEU A 44 11.39 -3.36 11.99
CA LEU A 44 11.67 -4.09 13.22
C LEU A 44 10.88 -5.40 13.25
N ASP A 45 9.60 -5.30 12.94
CA ASP A 45 8.69 -6.44 12.83
C ASP A 45 7.51 -6.04 11.93
N PRO A 46 7.27 -6.73 10.81
CA PRO A 46 6.12 -6.47 9.94
C PRO A 46 4.76 -6.59 10.65
N LYS A 47 4.66 -7.40 11.72
CA LYS A 47 3.43 -7.53 12.53
C LYS A 47 3.07 -6.25 13.27
N ASN A 48 3.99 -5.29 13.38
CA ASN A 48 3.69 -3.97 13.93
C ASN A 48 2.65 -3.18 13.10
N ILE A 49 2.25 -3.65 11.91
CA ILE A 49 1.13 -3.07 11.17
C ILE A 49 -0.15 -2.98 12.01
N GLU A 50 -0.40 -3.96 12.88
CA GLU A 50 -1.57 -3.97 13.79
C GLU A 50 -1.56 -2.77 14.75
N LYS A 51 -0.38 -2.29 15.13
CA LYS A 51 -0.22 -1.12 16.02
C LYS A 51 -0.70 0.18 15.37
N LEU A 52 -0.82 0.24 14.03
CA LEU A 52 -1.37 1.42 13.36
C LEU A 52 -2.83 1.67 13.73
N LYS A 53 -3.59 0.63 14.09
CA LYS A 53 -4.98 0.74 14.54
C LYS A 53 -5.11 1.59 15.79
N THR A 54 -4.23 1.35 16.77
CA THR A 54 -4.23 2.06 18.05
C THR A 54 -3.54 3.44 17.94
N LEU A 55 -2.57 3.57 17.04
CA LEU A 55 -1.78 4.79 16.85
C LEU A 55 -2.33 5.76 15.80
N LYS A 56 -3.54 5.54 15.29
CA LYS A 56 -4.14 6.35 14.20
C LYS A 56 -4.16 7.85 14.47
N ASN A 57 -4.26 8.27 15.73
CA ASN A 57 -4.30 9.69 16.10
C ASN A 57 -2.91 10.31 16.10
N GLN A 58 -1.94 9.61 16.69
CA GLN A 58 -0.54 10.01 16.81
C GLN A 58 0.14 10.04 15.43
N LEU A 59 -0.25 9.11 14.56
CA LEU A 59 0.23 8.94 13.18
C LEU A 59 -0.78 9.46 12.13
N SER A 60 -1.70 10.34 12.50
CA SER A 60 -2.73 10.89 11.61
C SER A 60 -2.18 11.63 10.36
N ARG A 61 -0.88 11.99 10.40
CA ARG A 61 -0.15 12.62 9.30
C ARG A 61 0.63 11.63 8.42
N LEU A 62 0.51 10.32 8.64
CA LEU A 62 1.04 9.29 7.74
C LEU A 62 0.47 9.49 6.32
N ARG A 63 1.37 9.45 5.33
CA ARG A 63 1.03 9.61 3.90
C ARG A 63 1.56 8.46 3.04
N GLU A 64 2.67 7.86 3.45
CA GLU A 64 3.35 6.82 2.69
C GLU A 64 3.40 5.55 3.54
N LEU A 65 3.04 4.43 2.93
CA LEU A 65 3.04 3.13 3.60
C LEU A 65 3.54 2.05 2.66
N ASN A 66 4.47 1.23 3.15
CA ASN A 66 4.96 0.06 2.44
C ASN A 66 4.74 -1.17 3.32
N LEU A 67 3.92 -2.07 2.81
CA LEU A 67 3.49 -3.34 3.41
C LEU A 67 4.09 -4.54 2.67
N SER A 68 5.11 -4.33 1.83
CA SER A 68 5.64 -5.40 0.97
C SER A 68 6.17 -6.61 1.72
N GLU A 69 6.60 -6.40 2.96
CA GLU A 69 7.11 -7.43 3.88
C GLU A 69 6.05 -7.84 4.93
N CYS A 70 4.83 -7.29 4.89
CA CYS A 70 3.77 -7.58 5.84
C CYS A 70 2.90 -8.74 5.36
N GLU A 71 2.50 -9.60 6.29
CA GLU A 71 1.37 -10.51 6.07
C GLU A 71 0.08 -9.68 6.01
N HIS A 72 -0.81 -10.06 5.09
CA HIS A 72 -2.02 -9.31 4.82
C HIS A 72 -3.22 -10.03 5.41
N ASP A 73 -3.79 -9.48 6.48
CA ASP A 73 -5.11 -9.84 6.95
C ASP A 73 -6.15 -8.79 6.51
N VAL A 74 -7.42 -9.23 6.43
CA VAL A 74 -8.51 -8.36 5.98
C VAL A 74 -8.75 -7.19 6.94
N GLU A 75 -8.53 -7.41 8.24
CA GLU A 75 -8.73 -6.39 9.26
C GLU A 75 -7.67 -5.29 9.17
N GLY A 76 -6.38 -5.64 9.12
CA GLY A 76 -5.27 -4.69 9.01
C GLY A 76 -5.37 -3.81 7.76
N ILE A 77 -5.79 -4.38 6.63
CA ILE A 77 -6.04 -3.61 5.41
C ILE A 77 -7.21 -2.64 5.56
N SER A 78 -8.27 -3.08 6.25
CA SER A 78 -9.45 -2.25 6.47
C SER A 78 -9.15 -1.04 7.35
N ASP A 79 -8.11 -1.10 8.19
CA ASP A 79 -7.68 -0.01 9.06
C ASP A 79 -6.83 1.05 8.34
N LEU A 80 -6.31 0.75 7.13
CA LEU A 80 -5.58 1.73 6.32
C LEU A 80 -6.44 2.95 5.94
N LYS A 81 -7.77 2.79 5.90
CA LYS A 81 -8.73 3.87 5.63
C LYS A 81 -8.68 4.98 6.69
N ASN A 82 -8.05 4.75 7.84
CA ASN A 82 -7.86 5.76 8.87
C ASN A 82 -6.79 6.80 8.48
N PHE A 83 -5.97 6.53 7.46
CA PHE A 83 -4.88 7.40 7.01
C PHE A 83 -5.17 8.02 5.64
N LYS A 84 -4.69 9.24 5.40
CA LYS A 84 -4.83 9.93 4.10
C LYS A 84 -3.61 9.63 3.22
N LEU A 85 -3.52 8.41 2.71
CA LEU A 85 -2.34 7.94 1.99
C LEU A 85 -2.26 8.52 0.57
N ASN A 86 -1.06 8.90 0.15
CA ASN A 86 -0.75 9.27 -1.24
C ASN A 86 0.23 8.29 -1.90
N SER A 87 0.80 7.36 -1.13
CA SER A 87 1.67 6.29 -1.62
C SER A 87 1.40 5.03 -0.82
N LEU A 88 1.08 3.94 -1.51
CA LEU A 88 0.83 2.64 -0.88
C LEU A 88 1.44 1.50 -1.70
N GLU A 89 2.33 0.75 -1.07
CA GLU A 89 2.88 -0.51 -1.59
C GLU A 89 2.26 -1.64 -0.77
N PHE A 90 1.29 -2.38 -1.33
CA PHE A 90 0.73 -3.57 -0.66
C PHE A 90 1.76 -4.71 -0.65
N GLY A 91 2.50 -4.94 -1.73
CA GLY A 91 3.25 -6.19 -1.87
C GLY A 91 2.35 -7.35 -2.27
N ASN A 92 2.62 -8.55 -1.75
CA ASN A 92 1.94 -9.76 -2.18
C ASN A 92 0.47 -9.80 -1.73
N LEU A 93 -0.44 -9.92 -2.68
CA LEU A 93 -1.88 -9.97 -2.42
C LEU A 93 -2.45 -11.40 -2.33
N TYR A 94 -1.61 -12.45 -2.37
CA TYR A 94 -2.03 -13.85 -2.40
C TYR A 94 -3.06 -14.19 -1.32
N ASP A 95 -2.76 -13.84 -0.07
CA ASP A 95 -3.59 -14.17 1.10
C ASP A 95 -4.98 -13.49 1.07
N LEU A 96 -5.17 -12.49 0.21
CA LEU A 96 -6.42 -11.73 0.09
C LEU A 96 -7.31 -12.23 -1.04
N LYS A 97 -6.81 -13.14 -1.88
CA LYS A 97 -7.53 -13.60 -3.08
C LYS A 97 -8.87 -14.26 -2.73
N THR A 98 -8.90 -15.05 -1.67
CA THR A 98 -10.11 -15.74 -1.18
C THR A 98 -11.15 -14.77 -0.63
N GLU A 99 -10.71 -13.60 -0.14
CA GLU A 99 -11.54 -12.58 0.50
C GLU A 99 -12.11 -11.59 -0.52
N PHE A 100 -11.47 -11.45 -1.67
CA PHE A 100 -11.90 -10.61 -2.78
C PHE A 100 -11.93 -11.38 -4.11
N PRO A 101 -12.74 -12.45 -4.22
CA PRO A 101 -12.82 -13.25 -5.44
C PRO A 101 -13.48 -12.46 -6.58
N ASP A 102 -13.02 -12.65 -7.82
CA ASP A 102 -13.77 -12.22 -9.00
C ASP A 102 -15.05 -13.09 -9.09
N PRO A 103 -16.25 -12.47 -9.08
CA PRO A 103 -17.52 -13.20 -9.19
C PRO A 103 -17.65 -14.05 -10.46
N LYS A 104 -16.84 -13.79 -11.49
CA LYS A 104 -16.90 -14.47 -12.79
C LYS A 104 -15.82 -15.53 -12.98
N LEU A 105 -14.67 -15.38 -12.34
CA LEU A 105 -13.50 -16.24 -12.51
C LEU A 105 -12.93 -16.57 -11.13
N TRP A 106 -13.16 -17.78 -10.66
CA TRP A 106 -12.80 -18.23 -9.30
C TRP A 106 -11.30 -18.10 -8.97
N TYR A 107 -10.46 -18.01 -10.00
CA TYR A 107 -9.01 -17.88 -9.89
C TYR A 107 -8.52 -16.43 -10.07
N SER A 108 -9.40 -15.44 -10.16
CA SER A 108 -9.03 -14.02 -10.28
C SER A 108 -9.52 -13.21 -9.07
N MET A 109 -8.94 -12.02 -8.88
CA MET A 109 -9.23 -11.14 -7.74
C MET A 109 -9.98 -9.86 -8.17
N ASP A 110 -10.98 -9.46 -7.38
CA ASP A 110 -11.59 -8.13 -7.44
C ASP A 110 -10.75 -7.09 -6.67
N ILE A 111 -9.62 -6.72 -7.28
CA ILE A 111 -8.71 -5.68 -6.78
C ILE A 111 -9.41 -4.34 -6.56
N VAL A 112 -10.50 -4.06 -7.29
CA VAL A 112 -11.25 -2.80 -7.15
C VAL A 112 -11.97 -2.77 -5.80
N SER A 113 -12.58 -3.88 -5.40
CA SER A 113 -13.25 -4.01 -4.10
C SER A 113 -12.24 -3.98 -2.96
N LEU A 114 -11.08 -4.64 -3.11
CA LEU A 114 -9.98 -4.56 -2.15
C LEU A 114 -9.53 -3.11 -1.94
N LEU A 115 -9.20 -2.39 -3.01
CA LEU A 115 -8.72 -1.00 -2.94
C LEU A 115 -9.79 -0.06 -2.37
N LYS A 116 -11.07 -0.28 -2.67
CA LYS A 116 -12.17 0.47 -2.03
C LYS A 116 -12.25 0.18 -0.52
N ARG A 117 -12.04 -1.06 -0.09
CA ARG A 117 -12.07 -1.40 1.33
C ARG A 117 -10.86 -0.82 2.08
N ALA A 118 -9.69 -0.89 1.47
CA ALA A 118 -8.43 -0.49 2.06
C ALA A 118 -8.32 1.02 2.30
N VAL A 119 -8.68 1.86 1.33
CA VAL A 119 -8.39 3.30 1.39
C VAL A 119 -9.64 4.19 1.39
N ASN A 120 -9.55 5.31 2.12
CA ASN A 120 -10.62 6.31 2.21
C ASN A 120 -10.72 7.18 0.94
N THR A 121 -11.76 8.01 0.88
CA THR A 121 -12.06 8.88 -0.27
C THR A 121 -10.99 9.92 -0.55
N ASP A 122 -10.31 10.42 0.48
CA ASP A 122 -9.24 11.42 0.31
C ASP A 122 -8.01 10.77 -0.33
N SER A 123 -7.60 9.60 0.19
CA SER A 123 -6.50 8.80 -0.33
C SER A 123 -6.74 8.44 -1.80
N ARG A 124 -7.97 8.03 -2.15
CA ARG A 124 -8.35 7.75 -3.54
C ARG A 124 -8.11 8.94 -4.48
N LYS A 125 -8.45 10.15 -4.05
CA LYS A 125 -8.27 11.36 -4.87
C LYS A 125 -6.80 11.78 -4.98
N MET A 126 -5.98 11.49 -3.98
CA MET A 126 -4.61 12.00 -3.89
C MET A 126 -3.51 10.95 -4.08
N MET A 127 -3.87 9.68 -4.28
CA MET A 127 -2.91 8.60 -4.51
C MET A 127 -2.05 8.93 -5.73
N VAL A 128 -0.74 9.03 -5.50
CA VAL A 128 0.28 9.27 -6.52
C VAL A 128 0.96 7.96 -6.89
N HIS A 129 1.18 7.08 -5.91
CA HIS A 129 1.84 5.80 -6.10
C HIS A 129 1.02 4.66 -5.53
N LEU A 130 0.85 3.59 -6.32
CA LEU A 130 0.22 2.35 -5.92
C LEU A 130 1.08 1.19 -6.42
N GLY A 131 1.41 0.27 -5.52
CA GLY A 131 2.15 -0.92 -5.87
C GLY A 131 1.60 -2.18 -5.22
N PHE A 132 1.67 -3.28 -5.96
CA PHE A 132 1.31 -4.62 -5.49
C PHE A 132 2.02 -5.68 -6.32
N THR A 133 2.15 -6.86 -5.74
CA THR A 133 2.66 -8.06 -6.39
C THR A 133 1.48 -9.00 -6.59
N GLY A 134 1.17 -9.30 -7.85
CA GLY A 134 0.17 -10.29 -8.24
C GLY A 134 0.82 -11.62 -8.57
N GLU A 135 -0.01 -12.60 -8.92
CA GLU A 135 0.41 -13.87 -9.52
C GLU A 135 -0.08 -13.97 -10.97
N GLU A 136 0.11 -15.13 -11.61
CA GLU A 136 -0.10 -15.36 -13.04
C GLU A 136 -1.51 -15.07 -13.58
N GLU A 137 -2.52 -14.87 -12.71
CA GLU A 137 -3.94 -14.74 -13.10
C GLU A 137 -4.64 -13.50 -12.46
N ALA A 138 -3.90 -12.40 -12.39
CA ALA A 138 -3.99 -11.46 -11.27
C ALA A 138 -5.34 -10.77 -11.02
N PHE A 139 -6.10 -10.32 -12.03
CA PHE A 139 -7.21 -9.37 -11.77
C PHE A 139 -8.41 -9.49 -12.71
N MET A 140 -9.58 -9.15 -12.17
CA MET A 140 -10.85 -9.07 -12.91
C MET A 140 -10.68 -8.28 -14.22
N LYS A 141 -11.23 -8.79 -15.32
CA LYS A 141 -11.19 -8.11 -16.63
C LYS A 141 -11.67 -6.66 -16.55
N GLY A 142 -10.84 -5.73 -17.05
CA GLY A 142 -11.15 -4.29 -17.09
C GLY A 142 -10.97 -3.58 -15.75
N TRP A 143 -10.24 -4.18 -14.81
CA TRP A 143 -9.87 -3.55 -13.54
C TRP A 143 -9.13 -2.23 -13.77
N GLU A 144 -8.33 -2.11 -14.83
CA GLU A 144 -7.49 -0.95 -15.14
C GLU A 144 -8.34 0.33 -15.20
N LYS A 145 -9.45 0.27 -15.97
CA LYS A 145 -10.38 1.39 -16.13
C LYS A 145 -11.13 1.72 -14.84
N LYS A 146 -11.37 0.72 -13.97
CA LYS A 146 -12.04 0.93 -12.69
C LYS A 146 -11.08 1.52 -11.66
N VAL A 147 -9.85 1.03 -11.59
CA VAL A 147 -8.79 1.53 -10.71
C VAL A 147 -8.35 2.93 -11.14
N SER A 148 -8.25 3.24 -12.44
CA SER A 148 -7.92 4.59 -12.88
C SER A 148 -8.98 5.64 -12.52
N LYS A 149 -10.26 5.26 -12.55
CA LYS A 149 -11.35 6.10 -12.01
C LYS A 149 -11.30 6.21 -10.49
N LEU A 150 -10.82 5.17 -9.80
CA LEU A 150 -10.67 5.18 -8.35
C LEU A 150 -9.51 6.08 -7.92
N PHE A 151 -8.43 6.14 -8.71
CA PHE A 151 -7.21 6.91 -8.45
C PHE A 151 -6.87 7.84 -9.61
N PRO A 152 -7.60 8.95 -9.80
CA PRO A 152 -7.41 9.85 -10.95
C PRO A 152 -6.05 10.55 -10.97
N SER A 153 -5.39 10.68 -9.81
CA SER A 153 -4.08 11.35 -9.67
C SER A 153 -2.88 10.40 -9.70
N LEU A 154 -3.10 9.11 -10.01
CA LEU A 154 -2.04 8.11 -10.00
C LEU A 154 -0.99 8.42 -11.06
N GLN A 155 0.28 8.49 -10.63
CA GLN A 155 1.44 8.78 -11.49
C GLN A 155 2.44 7.63 -11.51
N SER A 156 2.43 6.76 -10.51
CA SER A 156 3.31 5.61 -10.42
C SER A 156 2.48 4.37 -10.09
N LEU A 157 2.63 3.34 -10.92
CA LEU A 157 1.95 2.06 -10.77
C LEU A 157 2.99 0.95 -10.86
N LYS A 158 3.05 0.12 -9.83
CA LYS A 158 3.93 -1.04 -9.76
C LYS A 158 3.11 -2.32 -9.64
N ILE A 159 3.31 -3.23 -10.58
CA ILE A 159 2.59 -4.48 -10.67
C ILE A 159 3.61 -5.58 -10.95
N ILE A 160 4.08 -6.23 -9.88
CA ILE A 160 5.10 -7.27 -9.98
C ILE A 160 4.45 -8.64 -10.14
N CYS A 161 5.14 -9.55 -10.85
CA CYS A 161 4.75 -10.97 -11.01
C CYS A 161 3.33 -11.22 -11.56
N THR A 162 2.74 -10.22 -12.23
CA THR A 162 1.47 -10.39 -12.95
C THR A 162 1.74 -10.80 -14.39
N VAL A 163 1.13 -11.89 -14.84
CA VAL A 163 1.23 -12.27 -16.26
C VAL A 163 0.24 -11.44 -17.07
N PHE A 164 0.79 -10.62 -17.95
CA PHE A 164 0.01 -9.93 -18.97
C PHE A 164 -0.33 -10.90 -20.12
N CYS A 165 -1.17 -11.91 -19.83
CA CYS A 165 -1.52 -13.01 -20.74
C CYS A 165 -2.35 -12.59 -21.97
N GLN A 166 -2.95 -11.39 -21.99
CA GLN A 166 -3.90 -11.01 -23.04
C GLN A 166 -3.33 -9.94 -23.97
N GLN A 167 -3.59 -10.11 -25.27
CA GLN A 167 -3.36 -9.07 -26.28
C GLN A 167 -3.97 -7.74 -25.81
N ASN A 168 -3.18 -6.66 -25.90
CA ASN A 168 -3.54 -5.28 -25.57
C ASN A 168 -3.67 -4.92 -24.08
N GLN A 169 -3.29 -5.76 -23.11
CA GLN A 169 -3.37 -5.34 -21.68
C GLN A 169 -2.47 -4.14 -21.36
N LEU A 170 -1.24 -4.11 -21.87
CA LEU A 170 -0.37 -2.94 -21.71
C LEU A 170 -1.01 -1.69 -22.31
N THR A 171 -1.59 -1.80 -23.51
CA THR A 171 -2.32 -0.72 -24.17
C THR A 171 -3.52 -0.26 -23.34
N ASN A 172 -4.30 -1.19 -22.79
CA ASN A 172 -5.44 -0.88 -21.92
C ASN A 172 -4.99 -0.15 -20.66
N LEU A 173 -3.87 -0.56 -20.06
CA LEU A 173 -3.29 0.08 -18.88
C LEU A 173 -2.84 1.51 -19.23
N CYS A 174 -2.02 1.69 -20.26
CA CYS A 174 -1.56 3.01 -20.71
C CYS A 174 -2.73 3.94 -21.07
N ASN A 175 -3.76 3.43 -21.73
CA ASN A 175 -4.96 4.22 -22.08
C ASN A 175 -5.83 4.54 -20.85
N SER A 176 -5.82 3.69 -19.82
CA SER A 176 -6.64 3.88 -18.63
C SER A 176 -6.04 4.89 -17.66
N PHE A 177 -4.71 5.00 -17.59
CA PHE A 177 -4.00 5.87 -16.64
C PHE A 177 -3.28 7.03 -17.37
N PRO A 178 -3.98 8.11 -17.76
CA PRO A 178 -3.41 9.20 -18.55
C PRO A 178 -2.34 10.03 -17.81
N ASN A 179 -2.32 9.97 -16.47
CA ASN A 179 -1.36 10.68 -15.63
C ASN A 179 -0.13 9.82 -15.26
N LEU A 180 -0.06 8.58 -15.74
CA LEU A 180 1.00 7.65 -15.39
C LEU A 180 2.34 8.09 -15.99
N ARG A 181 3.36 8.20 -15.14
CA ARG A 181 4.74 8.59 -15.48
C ARG A 181 5.72 7.46 -15.26
N THR A 182 5.41 6.57 -14.31
CA THR A 182 6.23 5.41 -13.99
C THR A 182 5.35 4.18 -13.96
N LEU A 183 5.74 3.18 -14.75
CA LEU A 183 5.12 1.88 -14.78
C LEU A 183 6.22 0.85 -14.55
N ASP A 184 6.07 0.05 -13.50
CA ASP A 184 6.91 -1.10 -13.23
C ASP A 184 6.05 -2.36 -13.36
N ILE A 185 6.37 -3.19 -14.35
CA ILE A 185 5.70 -4.46 -14.67
C ILE A 185 6.70 -5.61 -14.70
N SER A 186 7.76 -5.50 -13.91
CA SER A 186 8.81 -6.51 -13.88
C SER A 186 8.29 -7.85 -13.32
N SER A 187 8.82 -8.94 -13.88
CA SER A 187 8.75 -10.26 -13.29
C SER A 187 10.01 -10.49 -12.45
N VAL A 188 9.85 -11.08 -11.26
CA VAL A 188 10.98 -11.57 -10.49
C VAL A 188 11.26 -12.98 -10.99
N LEU A 189 12.41 -13.18 -11.64
CA LEU A 189 12.93 -14.48 -12.08
C LEU A 189 13.63 -15.20 -10.93
#